data_AF-A0A9E2N6C9-F1
#
_entry.id   AF-A0A9E2N6C9-F1
#
_cell.length_a   1.000
_cell.length_b   1.000
_cell.length_c   1.000
_cell.angle_alpha   90.00
_cell.angle_beta   90.00
_cell.angle_gamma   90.00
#
_symmetry.space_group_name_H-M   'P 1'
#
loop_
_entity.id
_entity.type
_entity.pdbx_description
1 polymer ?
#
loop_
_entity_poly.entity_id
_entity_poly.type
_entity_poly.pdbx_seq_one_letter_code
_entity_poly.pdbx_strand_id
1 'polypeptide(L)' 'MEFGQKVGALILMAIPSTVGSIYFYDLLHSWLVVIVWLALMPFLYWAIITGKFKRSRTAS' A
#
# COMPACT_ATOMS: atom_id res chain seq x y z
N MET A 1 3.93 -1.77 -16.02
CA MET A 1 3.23 -0.50 -15.75
C MET A 1 4.14 0.59 -16.23
N GLU A 2 3.60 1.56 -16.96
CA GLU A 2 4.37 2.73 -17.37
C GLU A 2 4.82 3.53 -16.15
N PHE A 3 5.87 4.34 -16.30
CA PHE A 3 6.43 5.13 -15.21
C PHE A 3 5.38 6.01 -14.52
N GLY A 4 4.52 6.69 -15.30
CA GLY A 4 3.42 7.50 -14.77
C GLY A 4 2.40 6.70 -13.94
N GLN A 5 2.09 5.47 -14.35
CA GLN A 5 1.17 4.59 -13.60
C GLN A 5 1.76 4.13 -12.26
N LYS A 6 3.09 3.91 -12.20
CA LYS A 6 3.77 3.55 -10.96
C LYS A 6 3.78 4.70 -9.96
N VAL A 7 4.09 5.92 -10.43
CA VAL A 7 4.08 7.13 -9.62
C VAL A 7 2.67 7.45 -9.13
N GLY A 8 1.66 7.35 -10.00
CA GLY A 8 0.25 7.53 -9.62
C GLY A 8 -0.19 6.51 -8.56
N ALA A 9 0.21 5.24 -8.69
CA ALA A 9 -0.05 4.23 -7.67
C ALA A 9 0.64 4.52 -6.33
N LEU A 10 1.85 5.11 -6.35
CA LEU A 10 2.59 5.49 -5.13
C LEU A 10 1.83 6.55 -4.33
N ILE A 11 1.37 7.59 -5.03
CA ILE A 11 0.60 8.69 -4.45
C ILE A 11 -0.72 8.18 -3.88
N LEU A 12 -1.43 7.33 -4.62
CA LEU A 12 -2.69 6.74 -4.16
C LEU A 12 -2.52 5.82 -2.95
N MET A 13 -1.38 5.15 -2.83
CA MET A 13 -1.06 4.27 -1.70
C MET A 13 -0.60 5.03 -0.44
N ALA A 14 -0.21 6.30 -0.57
CA ALA A 14 0.14 7.12 0.58
C ALA A 14 -1.06 7.37 1.51
N ILE A 15 -2.26 7.52 0.95
CA ILE A 15 -3.49 7.77 1.71
C ILE A 15 -3.81 6.60 2.67
N PRO A 16 -3.99 5.34 2.19
CA PRO A 16 -4.27 4.22 3.09
C PRO A 16 -3.13 3.92 4.06
N SER A 17 -1.88 4.22 3.70
CA SER A 17 -0.74 4.10 4.62
C SER A 17 -0.90 5.05 5.82
N THR A 18 -1.21 6.32 5.56
CA THR A 18 -1.42 7.34 6.60
C THR A 18 -2.67 7.07 7.42
N VAL A 19 -3.80 6.77 6.78
CA VAL A 19 -5.07 6.48 7.47
C VAL A 19 -4.93 5.23 8.35
N GLY A 20 -4.30 4.17 7.83
CA GLY A 20 -4.04 2.96 8.61
C GLY A 20 -3.13 3.24 9.82
N SER A 21 -2.09 4.06 9.65
CA SER A 21 -1.19 4.42 10.75
C SER A 21 -1.92 5.15 11.88
N ILE A 22 -2.77 6.13 11.54
CA ILE A 22 -3.58 6.87 12.51
C ILE A 22 -4.56 5.92 13.21
N TYR A 23 -5.24 5.07 12.44
CA TYR A 23 -6.19 4.11 12.98
C TYR A 23 -5.55 3.11 13.95
N PHE A 24 -4.39 2.55 13.60
CA PHE A 24 -3.70 1.61 14.49
C PHE A 24 -3.17 2.29 15.75
N TYR A 25 -2.73 3.54 15.65
CA TYR A 25 -2.33 4.31 16.81
C TYR A 25 -3.52 4.59 17.73
N ASP A 26 -4.65 5.03 17.19
CA ASP A 26 -5.86 5.32 17.95
C ASP A 26 -6.43 4.06 18.62
N LEU A 27 -6.42 2.93 17.91
CA LEU A 27 -6.96 1.68 18.41
C LEU A 27 -6.10 1.03 19.51
N LEU A 28 -4.77 1.02 19.32
CA LEU A 28 -3.86 0.22 20.15
C LEU A 28 -2.92 1.06 21.02
N HIS A 29 -2.92 2.39 20.83
CA HIS A 29 -2.05 3.35 21.52
C HIS A 29 -0.57 2.93 21.52
N SER A 30 -0.15 2.16 20.50
CA SER A 30 1.17 1.54 20.41
C SER A 30 1.88 1.96 19.14
N TRP A 31 2.96 2.73 19.31
CA TRP A 31 3.85 3.13 18.23
C TRP A 31 4.52 1.95 17.52
N LEU A 32 4.67 0.82 18.22
CA LEU A 32 5.27 -0.40 17.67
C LEU A 32 4.42 -0.94 16.51
N VAL A 33 3.09 -0.91 16.66
CA VAL A 33 2.16 -1.35 15.61
C VAL A 33 2.19 -0.41 14.41
N VAL A 34 2.29 0.90 14.64
CA VAL A 34 2.43 1.91 13.58
C VAL A 34 3.72 1.68 12.78
N ILE A 35 4.84 1.42 13.46
CA ILE A 35 6.12 1.13 12.80
C ILE A 35 6.03 -0.15 11.97
N VAL A 36 5.44 -1.21 12.50
CA VAL A 36 5.24 -2.47 11.76
C VAL A 36 4.34 -2.27 10.54
N TRP A 37 3.27 -1.49 10.67
CA TRP A 37 2.38 -1.14 9.56
C TRP A 37 3.10 -0.36 8.46
N LEU A 38 3.85 0.69 8.83
CA LEU A 38 4.65 1.47 7.90
C LEU A 38 5.76 0.64 7.24
N ALA A 39 6.29 -0.38 7.93
CA ALA A 39 7.25 -1.31 7.34
C ALA A 39 6.60 -2.28 6.35
N LEU A 40 5.33 -2.68 6.55
CA LEU A 40 4.59 -3.59 5.66
C LEU A 40 4.10 -2.92 4.37
N MET A 41 3.72 -1.64 4.44
CA MET A 41 3.18 -0.90 3.29
C MET A 41 4.09 -0.85 2.05
N PRO A 42 5.42 -0.65 2.17
CA PRO A 42 6.35 -0.74 1.06
C PRO A 42 6.35 -2.10 0.35
N PHE A 43 6.18 -3.21 1.10
CA PHE A 43 6.12 -4.55 0.52
C PHE A 43 4.82 -4.75 -0.27
N LEU A 44 3.69 -4.26 0.25
CA LEU A 44 2.42 -4.27 -0.47
C LEU A 44 2.50 -3.43 -1.74
N TYR A 45 3.10 -2.24 -1.65
CA TYR A 45 3.33 -1.37 -2.80
C TYR A 45 4.19 -2.06 -3.87
N TRP A 46 5.28 -2.72 -3.46
CA TRP A 46 6.14 -3.46 -4.36
C TRP A 46 5.42 -4.64 -5.03
N ALA A 47 4.58 -5.36 -4.30
CA ALA A 47 3.74 -6.44 -4.84
C ALA A 47 2.73 -5.93 -5.90
N ILE A 48 2.23 -4.71 -5.73
CA ILE A 48 1.29 -4.07 -6.66
C ILE A 48 2.02 -3.59 -7.92
N ILE A 49 3.16 -2.91 -7.78
CA ILE A 49 3.97 -2.46 -8.93
C ILE A 49 4.49 -3.63 -9.76
N THR A 50 4.94 -4.70 -9.09
CA THR A 50 5.45 -5.90 -9.76
C THR A 50 4.33 -6.68 -10.46
N GLY A 51 3.06 -6.31 -10.23
CA GLY A 51 1.94 -6.83 -10.99
C GLY A 51 1.62 -8.29 -10.66
N LYS A 52 2.00 -8.80 -9.48
CA LYS A 52 1.61 -10.15 -9.04
C LYS A 52 0.08 -10.34 -8.97
N PHE A 53 -0.67 -9.24 -8.94
CA PHE A 53 -2.14 -9.21 -8.99
C PHE A 53 -2.71 -8.82 -10.36
N LYS A 54 -1.93 -8.85 -11.45
CA LYS A 54 -2.49 -8.75 -12.82
C LYS A 54 -3.29 -10.00 -13.13
N ARG A 55 -4.52 -10.03 -12.62
CA ARG A 55 -5.56 -10.94 -13.07
C ARG A 55 -5.70 -10.73 -14.57
N SER A 56 -5.49 -11.82 -15.30
CA SER A 56 -5.81 -11.94 -16.72
C SER A 56 -7.21 -11.36 -16.91
N ARG A 57 -7.30 -10.29 -17.71
CA ARG A 57 -8.59 -9.80 -18.21
C ARG A 57 -9.04 -10.86 -19.21
N THR A 58 -9.65 -11.93 -18.71
CA THR A 58 -10.28 -12.95 -19.55
C THR A 58 -11.28 -12.24 -20.43
N ALA A 59 -11.09 -12.44 -21.72
CA ALA A 59 -11.88 -11.93 -22.81
C ALA A 59 -13.38 -12.17 -22.61
N SER A 60 -14.18 -11.13 -22.86
CA SER A 60 -15.43 -11.22 -23.62
C SER A 60 -15.76 -9.84 -24.16
#